data_AF-A0A429Z2K6-F1
#
_entry.id   AF-A0A429Z2K6-F1
#
_cell.length_a   1.000
_cell.length_b   1.000
_cell.length_c   1.000
_cell.angle_alpha   90.00
_cell.angle_beta   90.00
_cell.angle_gamma   90.00
#
_symmetry.space_group_name_H-M   'P 1'
#
loop_
_entity.id
_entity.type
_entity.pdbx_description
1 polymer ?
#
loop_
_entity_poly.entity_id
_entity_poly.type
_entity_poly.pdbx_seq_one_letter_code
_entity_poly.pdbx_strand_id
1 'polypeptide(L)'
;MGLNIVVKDSLKNPYDPSGAPEMRAQPGKSPLYKVHIYLDGNDVLFVNSATYHLHQTFDQPVRTISRSIRNPNCSLAIWTWGIFTVKVIVEDKSGQKYEFVHPLTYGSEIERTPQSVFRQAS
;
A
#
# COMPACT_ATOMS: atom_id res chain seq x y z
N MET A 1 3.52 8.06 24.96
CA MET A 1 4.25 7.16 24.05
C MET A 1 3.42 7.02 22.79
N GLY A 2 3.99 7.30 21.62
CA GLY A 2 3.27 7.15 20.34
C GLY A 2 3.28 5.70 19.86
N LEU A 3 2.36 5.32 18.97
CA LEU A 3 2.37 4.00 18.34
C LEU A 3 3.66 3.82 17.52
N ASN A 4 4.33 2.69 17.74
CA ASN A 4 5.40 2.18 16.90
C ASN A 4 4.79 1.52 15.66
N ILE A 5 4.38 2.36 14.71
CA ILE A 5 3.91 1.99 13.39
C ILE A 5 4.63 2.81 12.34
N VAL A 6 4.94 2.17 11.23
CA VAL A 6 5.40 2.81 10.00
C VAL A 6 4.47 2.42 8.85
N VAL A 7 4.34 3.31 7.87
CA VAL A 7 3.68 3.00 6.60
C VAL A 7 4.74 2.53 5.61
N LYS A 8 4.44 1.47 4.86
CA LYS A 8 5.30 0.93 3.81
C LYS A 8 4.51 0.79 2.51
N ASP A 9 5.23 0.77 1.40
CA ASP A 9 4.69 0.38 0.11
C ASP A 9 5.62 -0.62 -0.59
N SER A 10 5.05 -1.55 -1.37
CA SER A 10 5.80 -2.53 -2.16
C SER A 10 5.01 -3.02 -3.37
N LEU A 11 5.71 -3.44 -4.42
CA LEU A 11 5.12 -4.18 -5.55
C LEU A 11 4.70 -5.60 -5.16
N LYS A 12 5.23 -6.10 -4.04
CA LYS A 12 4.97 -7.44 -3.54
C LYS A 12 3.88 -7.42 -2.48
N ASN A 13 3.06 -8.47 -2.48
CA ASN A 13 2.05 -8.65 -1.46
C ASN A 13 2.74 -8.90 -0.10
N PRO A 14 2.44 -8.13 0.97
CA PRO A 14 3.03 -8.35 2.29
C PRO A 14 2.69 -9.74 2.87
N TYR A 15 1.65 -10.39 2.37
CA TYR A 15 1.23 -11.75 2.77
C TYR A 15 1.80 -12.87 1.89
N ASP A 16 2.41 -12.53 0.76
CA ASP A 16 3.14 -13.46 -0.11
C ASP A 16 4.35 -12.73 -0.74
N PRO A 17 5.44 -12.52 0.03
CA PRO A 17 6.60 -11.79 -0.45
C PRO A 17 7.42 -12.53 -1.52
N SER A 18 7.21 -13.84 -1.65
CA SER A 18 7.72 -14.69 -2.73
C SER A 18 6.96 -14.50 -4.05
N GLY A 19 5.74 -13.98 -3.98
CA GLY A 19 4.91 -13.70 -5.14
C GLY A 19 5.58 -12.75 -6.13
N ALA A 20 5.33 -13.01 -7.41
CA ALA A 20 5.77 -12.12 -8.48
C ALA A 20 5.01 -10.78 -8.39
N PRO A 21 5.68 -9.63 -8.56
CA PRO A 21 5.01 -8.35 -8.67
C PRO A 21 4.12 -8.33 -9.91
N GLU A 22 3.00 -7.61 -9.83
CA GLU A 22 2.00 -7.58 -10.91
C GLU A 22 2.07 -6.28 -11.70
N MET A 23 1.96 -6.40 -13.03
CA MET A 23 1.94 -5.28 -13.96
C MET A 23 0.81 -5.44 -14.97
N ARG A 24 0.24 -4.32 -15.43
CA ARG A 24 -0.66 -4.25 -16.57
C ARG A 24 -0.06 -3.36 -17.64
N ALA A 25 0.30 -3.97 -18.77
CA ALA A 25 0.69 -3.21 -19.95
C ALA A 25 -0.51 -2.41 -20.49
N GLN A 26 -0.26 -1.19 -20.95
CA GLN A 26 -1.26 -0.34 -21.58
C GLN A 26 -0.72 0.17 -22.92
N PRO A 27 -1.37 -0.12 -24.05
CA PRO A 27 -0.93 0.39 -25.35
C PRO A 27 -0.86 1.92 -25.35
N GLY A 28 0.31 2.47 -25.70
CA GLY A 28 0.52 3.93 -25.78
C GLY A 28 0.51 4.69 -24.44
N LYS A 29 0.57 3.98 -23.30
CA LYS A 29 0.59 4.58 -21.95
C LYS A 29 1.63 3.90 -21.06
N SER A 30 1.97 4.53 -19.94
CA SER A 30 2.78 3.90 -18.90
C SER A 30 2.08 2.65 -18.35
N PRO A 31 2.81 1.55 -18.07
CA PRO A 31 2.22 0.38 -17.43
C PRO A 31 1.71 0.72 -16.03
N LEU A 32 0.66 0.04 -15.59
CA LEU A 32 0.23 0.09 -14.19
C LEU A 32 0.93 -1.00 -13.41
N TYR A 33 1.32 -0.66 -12.19
CA TYR A 33 1.88 -1.58 -11.22
C TYR A 33 0.87 -1.77 -10.09
N LYS A 34 0.76 -3.00 -9.60
CA LYS A 34 0.01 -3.26 -8.39
C LYS A 34 0.90 -2.96 -7.19
N VAL A 35 0.52 -1.95 -6.43
CA VAL A 35 1.26 -1.48 -5.25
C VAL A 35 0.44 -1.78 -4.02
N HIS A 36 1.08 -2.39 -3.03
CA HIS A 36 0.53 -2.66 -1.71
C HIS A 36 1.02 -1.60 -0.74
N ILE A 37 0.12 -0.80 -0.18
CA ILE A 37 0.41 0.13 0.92
C ILE A 37 -0.07 -0.54 2.21
N TYR A 38 0.75 -0.60 3.25
CA TYR A 38 0.42 -1.33 4.47
C TYR A 38 1.12 -0.78 5.72
N LEU A 39 0.59 -1.13 6.89
CA LEU A 39 1.18 -0.80 8.18
C LEU A 39 2.20 -1.87 8.59
N ASP A 40 3.31 -1.45 9.17
CA ASP A 40 4.31 -2.33 9.77
C ASP A 40 4.76 -1.78 11.14
N GLY A 41 5.37 -2.62 11.98
CA GLY A 41 5.81 -2.26 13.33
C GLY A 41 5.13 -3.05 14.44
N ASN A 42 5.64 -2.88 15.66
CA ASN A 42 5.25 -3.71 16.81
C ASN A 42 3.82 -3.45 17.26
N ASP A 43 3.29 -2.25 17.01
CA ASP A 43 1.98 -1.85 17.53
C ASP A 43 0.83 -2.05 16.52
N VAL A 44 1.10 -2.65 15.35
CA VAL A 44 0.07 -2.93 14.33
C VAL A 44 -1.07 -3.82 14.88
N LEU A 45 -0.79 -4.66 15.89
CA LEU A 45 -1.82 -5.51 16.53
C LEU A 45 -2.86 -4.71 17.36
N PHE A 46 -2.55 -3.46 17.71
CA PHE A 46 -3.44 -2.55 18.43
C PHE A 46 -4.26 -1.66 17.50
N VAL A 47 -4.05 -1.75 16.18
CA VAL A 47 -4.82 -1.00 15.19
C VAL A 47 -6.24 -1.53 15.05
N ASN A 48 -7.20 -0.62 14.96
CA ASN A 48 -8.58 -0.88 14.57
C ASN A 48 -8.73 -0.77 13.04
N SER A 49 -8.29 0.36 12.45
CA SER A 49 -8.37 0.60 11.01
C SER A 49 -7.31 1.57 10.51
N ALA A 50 -7.12 1.58 9.18
CA ALA A 50 -6.31 2.56 8.48
C ALA A 50 -7.14 3.21 7.37
N THR A 51 -7.22 4.55 7.34
CA THR A 51 -7.85 5.32 6.28
C THR A 51 -6.78 5.94 5.38
N TYR A 52 -6.73 5.49 4.14
CA TYR A 52 -5.79 5.93 3.12
C TYR A 52 -6.42 7.03 2.26
N HIS A 53 -5.75 8.18 2.20
CA HIS A 53 -6.05 9.28 1.30
C HIS A 53 -5.07 9.24 0.12
N LEU A 54 -5.56 8.70 -0.99
CA LEU A 54 -4.86 8.61 -2.27
C LEU A 54 -4.99 9.91 -3.06
N HIS A 55 -4.28 9.97 -4.19
CA HIS A 55 -4.43 11.06 -5.15
C HIS A 55 -5.87 11.16 -5.69
N GLN A 56 -6.32 12.37 -6.03
CA GLN A 56 -7.72 12.63 -6.45
C GLN A 56 -8.11 11.96 -7.77
N THR A 57 -7.15 11.48 -8.56
CA THR A 57 -7.39 10.77 -9.81
C THR A 57 -7.82 9.31 -9.61
N PHE A 58 -7.78 8.79 -8.38
CA PHE A 58 -8.26 7.44 -8.09
C PHE A 58 -9.77 7.44 -7.89
N ASP A 59 -10.44 6.42 -8.42
CA ASP A 59 -11.80 6.11 -8.00
C ASP A 59 -11.80 5.80 -6.51
N GLN A 60 -12.64 6.50 -5.74
CA GLN A 60 -12.64 6.45 -4.27
C GLN A 60 -11.24 6.79 -3.70
N PRO A 61 -10.86 8.08 -3.69
CA PRO A 61 -9.54 8.50 -3.22
C PRO A 61 -9.38 8.36 -1.71
N VAL A 62 -10.46 8.16 -0.96
CA VAL A 62 -10.42 7.86 0.48
C VAL A 62 -10.93 6.45 0.69
N ARG A 63 -10.10 5.58 1.29
CA ARG A 63 -10.44 4.17 1.54
C ARG A 63 -10.07 3.78 2.95
N THR A 64 -11.01 3.22 3.69
CA THR A 64 -10.78 2.72 5.05
C THR A 64 -10.68 1.20 5.03
N ILE A 65 -9.59 0.67 5.60
CA ILE A 65 -9.33 -0.76 5.74
C ILE A 65 -9.36 -1.10 7.23
N SER A 66 -10.35 -1.89 7.64
CA SER A 66 -10.39 -2.43 9.00
C SER A 66 -9.41 -3.57 9.15
N ARG A 67 -8.72 -3.61 10.29
CA ARG A 67 -7.83 -4.70 10.63
C ARG A 67 -8.63 -5.99 10.78
N SER A 68 -8.16 -7.08 10.19
CA SER A 68 -8.78 -8.39 10.33
C SER A 68 -7.74 -9.51 10.37
N ILE A 69 -8.14 -10.73 10.68
CA ILE A 69 -7.25 -11.90 10.63
C ILE A 69 -6.68 -12.09 9.21
N ARG A 70 -7.47 -11.79 8.18
CA ARG A 70 -7.07 -11.93 6.77
C ARG A 70 -6.26 -10.75 6.24
N ASN A 71 -6.30 -9.61 6.92
CA ASN A 71 -5.57 -8.40 6.56
C ASN A 71 -5.04 -7.70 7.84
N PRO A 72 -4.09 -8.31 8.56
CA PRO A 72 -3.63 -7.82 9.86
C PRO A 72 -2.85 -6.51 9.79
N ASN A 73 -2.35 -6.13 8.61
CA ASN A 73 -1.55 -4.92 8.37
C ASN A 73 -2.38 -3.80 7.72
N CYS A 74 -3.70 -3.97 7.63
CA CYS A 74 -4.60 -3.05 6.93
C CYS A 74 -4.12 -2.74 5.50
N SER A 75 -3.54 -3.71 4.81
CA SER A 75 -3.00 -3.52 3.47
C SER A 75 -4.07 -3.08 2.48
N LEU A 76 -3.75 -2.06 1.70
CA LEU A 76 -4.50 -1.57 0.56
C LEU A 76 -3.70 -1.84 -0.72
N ALA A 77 -4.29 -2.58 -1.66
CA ALA A 77 -3.72 -2.73 -2.98
C ALA A 77 -4.33 -1.70 -3.96
N ILE A 78 -3.48 -1.03 -4.73
CA ILE A 78 -3.87 -0.08 -5.77
C ILE A 78 -3.15 -0.39 -7.08
N TRP A 79 -3.75 0.02 -8.19
CA TRP A 79 -3.07 0.04 -9.49
C TRP A 79 -2.63 1.47 -9.78
N THR A 80 -1.33 1.68 -9.99
CA THR A 80 -0.79 3.02 -10.27
C THR A 80 0.38 2.95 -11.23
N TRP A 81 0.55 3.99 -12.04
CA TRP A 81 1.74 4.21 -12.86
C TRP A 81 2.69 5.24 -12.23
N GLY A 82 2.21 6.04 -11.27
CA GLY A 82 2.91 7.20 -10.75
C GLY A 82 3.15 7.15 -9.23
N ILE A 83 4.19 7.86 -8.81
CA ILE A 83 4.57 8.08 -7.42
C ILE A 83 3.85 9.33 -6.90
N PHE A 84 3.26 9.22 -5.71
CA PHE A 84 2.59 10.32 -5.02
C PHE A 84 2.68 10.11 -3.52
N THR A 85 2.31 11.14 -2.76
CA THR A 85 2.26 11.07 -1.30
C THR A 85 0.88 10.62 -0.84
N VAL A 86 0.85 9.60 0.02
CA VAL A 86 -0.36 9.06 0.63
C VAL A 86 -0.43 9.57 2.08
N LYS A 87 -1.57 10.14 2.46
CA LYS A 87 -1.86 10.41 3.87
C LYS A 87 -2.60 9.21 4.46
N VAL A 88 -2.16 8.71 5.61
CA VAL A 88 -2.76 7.56 6.29
C VAL A 88 -3.18 7.98 7.69
N ILE A 89 -4.47 7.83 8.00
CA ILE A 89 -5.01 8.03 9.33
C ILE A 89 -5.23 6.65 9.95
N VAL A 90 -4.43 6.30 10.95
CA VAL A 90 -4.56 5.05 11.70
C VAL A 90 -5.39 5.32 12.94
N GLU A 91 -6.43 4.52 13.15
CA GLU A 91 -7.22 4.51 14.38
C GLU A 91 -6.86 3.26 15.17
N ASP A 92 -6.47 3.43 16.43
CA ASP A 92 -6.23 2.30 17.34
C ASP A 92 -7.53 1.78 17.96
N LYS A 93 -7.44 0.64 18.67
CA LYS A 93 -8.59 0.01 19.35
C LYS A 93 -9.20 0.85 20.48
N SER A 94 -8.53 1.90 20.94
CA SER A 94 -9.07 2.86 21.90
C SER A 94 -9.80 4.02 21.24
N GLY A 95 -9.76 4.10 19.89
CA GLY A 95 -10.36 5.18 19.10
C GLY A 95 -9.42 6.37 18.87
N GLN A 96 -8.18 6.32 19.36
CA GLN A 96 -7.20 7.38 19.14
C GLN A 96 -6.69 7.33 17.69
N LYS A 97 -6.55 8.51 17.07
CA LYS A 97 -6.12 8.67 15.69
C LYS A 97 -4.69 9.20 15.60
N TYR A 98 -3.95 8.66 14.63
CA TYR A 98 -2.57 8.98 14.32
C TYR A 98 -2.44 9.23 12.83
N GLU A 99 -1.76 10.32 12.46
CA GLU A 99 -1.59 10.71 11.08
C GLU A 99 -0.17 10.42 10.59
N PHE A 100 -0.07 9.80 9.43
CA PHE A 100 1.18 9.49 8.74
C PHE A 100 1.14 10.06 7.33
N VAL A 101 2.28 10.53 6.85
CA VAL A 101 2.48 11.01 5.48
C VAL A 101 3.55 10.14 4.85
N HIS A 102 3.19 9.44 3.77
CA HIS A 102 4.02 8.41 3.15
C HIS A 102 4.22 8.71 1.66
N PRO A 103 5.39 9.24 1.23
CA PRO A 103 5.73 9.27 -0.19
C PRO A 103 5.94 7.84 -0.68
N LEU A 104 5.28 7.44 -1.76
CA LEU A 104 5.47 6.10 -2.34
C LEU A 104 6.92 5.91 -2.82
N THR A 105 7.48 4.73 -2.59
CA THR A 105 8.89 4.39 -2.84
C THR A 105 9.11 3.17 -3.74
N TYR A 106 8.02 2.50 -4.15
CA TYR A 106 8.05 1.31 -5.02
C TYR A 106 8.76 1.51 -6.37
N GLY A 107 8.99 2.76 -6.80
CA GLY A 107 9.78 3.06 -8.00
C GLY A 107 11.17 2.40 -7.98
N SER A 108 11.80 2.35 -6.80
CA SER A 108 13.08 1.65 -6.62
C SER A 108 12.98 0.13 -6.82
N GLU A 109 11.82 -0.47 -6.55
CA GLU A 109 11.59 -1.89 -6.83
C GLU A 109 11.38 -2.15 -8.32
N ILE A 110 10.78 -1.20 -9.07
CA ILE A 110 10.66 -1.30 -10.53
C ILE A 110 12.05 -1.35 -11.16
N GLU A 111 12.94 -0.42 -10.79
CA GLU A 111 14.28 -0.33 -11.37
C GLU A 111 15.12 -1.58 -11.12
N ARG A 112 14.90 -2.25 -9.99
CA ARG A 112 15.64 -3.46 -9.59
C ARG A 112 15.02 -4.75 -10.09
N THR A 113 13.78 -4.72 -10.57
CA THR A 113 13.04 -5.92 -10.98
C THR A 113 13.09 -6.06 -12.50
N PRO A 114 13.71 -7.13 -13.04
CA PRO A 114 13.67 -7.38 -14.48
C PRO A 114 12.23 -7.53 -14.97
N GLN A 115 11.91 -6.96 -16.14
CA GLN A 115 10.55 -7.01 -16.70
C GLN A 115 9.99 -8.43 -16.84
N SER A 116 10.84 -9.43 -17.08
CA SER A 116 10.47 -10.84 -17.18
C SER A 116 9.92 -11.45 -15.88
N VAL A 117 10.17 -10.82 -14.73
CA VAL A 117 9.70 -11.27 -13.42
C VAL A 117 8.26 -10.82 -13.15
N PHE A 118 7.79 -9.76 -13.82
CA PHE A 118 6.44 -9.27 -13.61
C PHE A 118 5.39 -10.23 -14.15
N ARG A 119 4.41 -10.56 -13.31
CA ARG A 119 3.20 -11.24 -13.76
C ARG A 119 2.30 -10.25 -14.48
N GLN A 120 1.93 -10.57 -15.72
CA GLN A 120 0.90 -9.82 -16.44
C GLN A 120 -0.45 -10.12 -15.78
N ALA A 121 -1.06 -9.08 -15.21
CA ALA A 121 -2.44 -9.17 -14.77
C ALA A 121 -3.36 -8.89 -15.96
N SER A 122 -4.39 -9.72 -16.11
CA SER A 122 -5.50 -9.46 -17.03
C SER A 122 -6.31 -8.23 -16.62
#